data_AF-A0A6L5I2E8-F1
#
_entry.id   AF-A0A6L5I2E8-F1
#
_cell.length_a   1.000
_cell.length_b   1.000
_cell.length_c   1.000
_cell.angle_alpha   90.00
_cell.angle_beta   90.00
_cell.angle_gamma   90.00
#
_symmetry.space_group_name_H-M   'P 1'
#
loop_
_entity.id
_entity.type
_entity.pdbx_description
1 polymer ?
#
loop_
_entity_poly.entity_id
_entity_poly.type
_entity_poly.pdbx_seq_one_letter_code
_entity_poly.pdbx_strand_id
1 'polypeptide(L)'
;LDEMTARTQAISRSMAIIEFAPDGTILEANDNFCAVTGYAIDEIRGKHHRIFCEEPYTRTSEYVNFWRDLANGQAMSGTYLRLDKARREVWLEASYMPIVNA
;
A
#
# COMPACT_ATOMS: atom_id res chain seq x y z
N LEU A 1 0.19 27.48 6.20
CA LEU A 1 0.00 26.06 5.82
C LEU A 1 -1.36 25.97 5.19
N ASP A 2 -1.47 25.40 3.98
CA ASP A 2 -2.77 25.16 3.37
C ASP A 2 -3.56 24.11 4.20
N GLU A 3 -4.87 24.29 4.34
CA GLU A 3 -5.72 23.46 5.21
C GLU A 3 -5.71 21.99 4.77
N MET A 4 -5.71 21.74 3.46
CA MET A 4 -5.60 20.40 2.90
C MET A 4 -4.29 19.73 3.29
N THR A 5 -3.16 20.45 3.23
CA THR A 5 -1.87 19.92 3.68
C THR A 5 -1.90 19.54 5.16
N ALA A 6 -2.51 20.39 6.01
CA ALA A 6 -2.60 20.11 7.44
C ALA A 6 -3.45 18.85 7.74
N ARG A 7 -4.56 18.65 7.02
CA ARG A 7 -5.42 17.46 7.13
C ARG A 7 -4.68 16.19 6.69
N THR A 8 -4.02 16.21 5.53
CA THR A 8 -3.23 15.07 5.05
C THR A 8 -2.09 14.72 5.99
N GLN A 9 -1.39 15.72 6.53
CA GLN A 9 -0.34 15.48 7.53
C GLN A 9 -0.90 14.87 8.83
N ALA A 10 -2.09 15.29 9.27
CA ALA A 10 -2.72 14.70 10.45
C ALA A 10 -3.08 13.22 10.23
N ILE A 11 -3.56 12.85 9.04
CA ILE A 11 -3.82 11.46 8.68
C ILE A 11 -2.50 10.68 8.61
N SER A 12 -1.48 11.22 7.94
CA SER A 12 -0.17 10.57 7.81
C SER A 12 0.52 10.32 9.14
N ARG A 13 0.32 11.17 10.16
CA ARG A 13 0.87 10.92 11.51
C ARG A 13 0.16 9.78 12.24
N SER A 14 -1.12 9.54 11.94
CA SER A 14 -1.96 8.58 12.67
C SER A 14 -2.08 7.22 11.99
N MET A 15 -1.83 7.14 10.68
CA MET A 15 -2.05 5.92 9.89
C MET A 15 -0.83 5.57 9.04
N ALA A 16 -0.67 4.27 8.75
CA ALA A 16 0.24 3.80 7.71
C ALA A 16 -0.34 4.15 6.33
N ILE A 17 0.46 4.81 5.50
CA ILE A 17 0.08 5.21 4.14
C ILE A 17 1.16 4.74 3.18
N ILE A 18 0.72 4.20 2.05
CA ILE A 18 1.54 3.81 0.91
C ILE A 18 0.82 4.19 -0.38
N GLU A 19 1.58 4.67 -1.35
CA GLU A 19 1.10 5.07 -2.66
C GLU A 19 1.68 4.13 -3.73
N PHE A 20 0.82 3.77 -4.68
CA PHE A 20 1.19 2.90 -5.78
C PHE A 20 0.79 3.52 -7.12
N ALA A 21 1.58 3.26 -8.15
CA ALA A 21 1.14 3.37 -9.53
C ALA A 21 0.04 2.33 -9.82
N PRO A 22 -0.78 2.50 -10.88
CA PRO A 22 -1.87 1.58 -11.19
C PRO A 22 -1.44 0.13 -11.46
N ASP A 23 -0.18 -0.10 -11.81
CA ASP A 23 0.40 -1.43 -12.00
C ASP A 23 0.89 -2.08 -10.69
N GLY A 24 0.77 -1.39 -9.56
CA GLY A 24 1.22 -1.84 -8.24
C GLY A 24 2.67 -1.54 -7.91
N THR A 25 3.35 -0.71 -8.70
CA THR A 25 4.67 -0.17 -8.37
C THR A 25 4.57 0.84 -7.23
N ILE A 26 5.42 0.70 -6.21
CA ILE A 26 5.46 1.58 -5.03
C ILE A 26 6.08 2.91 -5.42
N LEU A 27 5.34 4.00 -5.17
CA LEU A 27 5.80 5.37 -5.40
C LEU A 27 6.35 5.98 -4.11
N GLU A 28 5.56 5.94 -3.04
CA GLU A 28 5.90 6.52 -1.75
C GLU A 28 5.29 5.72 -0.60
N ALA A 29 5.85 5.85 0.60
CA ALA A 29 5.27 5.34 1.83
C ALA A 29 5.70 6.20 3.01
N ASN A 30 4.83 6.35 4.01
CA ASN A 30 5.15 7.13 5.20
C ASN A 30 5.87 6.31 6.28
N ASP A 31 6.36 7.02 7.30
CA ASP A 31 7.13 6.41 8.40
C ASP A 31 6.34 5.33 9.15
N ASN A 32 5.01 5.49 9.27
CA ASN A 32 4.15 4.50 9.93
C ASN A 32 4.10 3.18 9.15
N PHE A 33 3.97 3.24 7.82
CA PHE A 33 4.03 2.04 6.98
C PHE A 33 5.41 1.38 7.04
N CYS A 34 6.46 2.19 6.98
CA CYS A 34 7.85 1.73 7.10
C CYS A 34 8.11 1.03 8.45
N ALA A 35 7.64 1.63 9.55
CA ALA A 35 7.79 1.08 10.89
C ALA A 35 7.08 -0.27 11.05
N VAL A 36 5.85 -0.39 10.54
CA VAL A 36 5.06 -1.63 10.64
C VAL A 36 5.64 -2.76 9.76
N THR A 37 6.16 -2.43 8.58
CA THR A 37 6.70 -3.42 7.64
C THR A 37 8.21 -3.68 7.82
N GLY A 38 8.91 -2.85 8.60
CA GLY A 38 10.35 -2.94 8.83
C GLY A 38 11.23 -2.57 7.64
N TYR A 39 10.65 -2.01 6.57
CA TYR A 39 11.38 -1.50 5.41
C TYR A 39 11.62 -0.01 5.53
N ALA A 40 12.74 0.48 4.99
CA ALA A 40 12.88 1.90 4.68
C ALA A 40 12.30 2.21 3.29
N ILE A 41 11.86 3.46 3.06
CA ILE A 41 11.28 3.88 1.77
C ILE A 41 12.23 3.62 0.60
N ASP A 42 13.52 3.89 0.77
CA ASP A 42 14.54 3.69 -0.28
C ASP A 42 14.75 2.20 -0.62
N GLU A 43 14.32 1.29 0.24
CA GLU A 43 14.36 -0.16 -0.04
C GLU A 43 13.14 -0.63 -0.83
N ILE A 44 12.04 0.12 -0.86
CA ILE A 44 10.77 -0.32 -1.44
C ILE A 44 10.30 0.52 -2.62
N ARG A 45 10.73 1.78 -2.74
CA ARG A 45 10.40 2.65 -3.88
C ARG A 45 10.82 1.98 -5.20
N GLY A 46 9.91 1.98 -6.18
CA GLY A 46 10.10 1.34 -7.48
C GLY A 46 9.95 -0.19 -7.48
N LYS A 47 9.76 -0.84 -6.32
CA LYS A 47 9.39 -2.26 -6.26
C LYS A 47 7.89 -2.41 -6.38
N HIS A 48 7.45 -3.60 -6.78
CA HIS A 48 6.02 -3.91 -6.84
C HIS A 48 5.50 -4.37 -5.48
N HIS A 49 4.27 -3.98 -5.10
CA HIS A 49 3.54 -4.40 -3.89
C HIS A 49 3.70 -5.88 -3.49
N ARG A 50 3.88 -6.81 -4.45
CA ARG A 50 4.07 -8.24 -4.21
C ARG A 50 5.19 -8.57 -3.21
N ILE A 51 6.14 -7.66 -2.97
CA ILE A 51 7.18 -7.84 -1.95
C ILE A 51 6.62 -8.00 -0.53
N PHE A 52 5.41 -7.50 -0.28
CA PHE A 52 4.71 -7.62 0.99
C PHE A 52 3.76 -8.82 1.03
N CYS A 53 3.75 -9.69 0.01
CA CYS A 53 2.78 -10.77 -0.10
C CYS A 53 3.46 -12.13 -0.07
N GLU A 54 2.68 -13.16 0.27
CA GLU A 54 3.10 -14.54 0.05
C GLU A 54 3.17 -14.86 -1.45
N GLU A 55 4.21 -15.56 -1.87
CA GLU A 55 4.42 -15.88 -3.28
C GLU A 55 3.24 -16.63 -3.92
N PRO A 56 2.62 -17.64 -3.27
CA PRO A 56 1.45 -18.31 -3.83
C PRO A 56 0.29 -17.36 -4.12
N TYR A 57 0.03 -16.40 -3.22
CA TYR A 57 -1.05 -15.42 -3.39
C TYR A 57 -0.81 -14.53 -4.62
N THR A 58 0.41 -14.09 -4.84
CA THR A 58 0.77 -13.20 -5.98
C THR A 58 0.57 -13.84 -7.35
N ARG A 59 0.44 -15.17 -7.40
CA ARG A 59 0.20 -15.95 -8.62
C ARG A 59 -1.28 -16.25 -8.88
N THR A 60 -2.17 -15.83 -7.98
CA THR A 60 -3.61 -16.07 -8.11
C THR A 60 -4.27 -15.08 -9.07
N SER A 61 -5.42 -15.48 -9.64
CA SER A 61 -6.28 -14.56 -10.38
C SER A 61 -6.82 -13.45 -9.48
N GLU A 62 -7.00 -13.71 -8.18
CA GLU A 62 -7.45 -12.72 -7.20
C GLU A 62 -6.49 -11.54 -7.11
N TYR A 63 -5.19 -11.80 -6.97
CA TYR A 63 -4.17 -10.74 -6.92
C TYR A 63 -4.11 -9.92 -8.21
N VAL A 64 -4.27 -10.58 -9.37
CA VAL A 64 -4.29 -9.90 -10.67
C VAL A 64 -5.55 -9.04 -10.83
N ASN A 65 -6.71 -9.57 -10.44
CA ASN A 65 -7.97 -8.84 -10.50
C ASN A 65 -7.96 -7.65 -9.54
N PHE A 66 -7.40 -7.79 -8.34
CA PHE A 66 -7.24 -6.70 -7.37
C PHE A 66 -6.60 -5.45 -8.00
N TRP A 67 -5.46 -5.61 -8.68
CA TRP A 67 -4.80 -4.47 -9.35
C TRP A 67 -5.58 -3.95 -10.55
N ARG A 68 -6.25 -4.84 -11.31
CA ARG A 68 -7.11 -4.44 -12.42
C ARG A 68 -8.28 -3.57 -11.93
N ASP A 69 -8.91 -3.98 -10.85
CA ASP A 69 -10.10 -3.33 -10.29
C ASP A 69 -9.72 -1.95 -9.73
N LEU A 70 -8.60 -1.86 -9.01
CA LEU A 70 -8.04 -0.58 -8.56
C LEU A 70 -7.69 0.36 -9.72
N ALA A 71 -7.06 -0.14 -10.77
CA ALA A 71 -6.75 0.65 -11.97
C ALA A 71 -8.01 1.15 -12.69
N ASN A 72 -9.14 0.46 -12.53
CA ASN A 72 -10.45 0.88 -13.02
C ASN A 72 -11.22 1.78 -12.04
N GLY A 73 -10.58 2.25 -10.97
CA GLY A 73 -11.17 3.18 -10.00
C GLY A 73 -12.04 2.50 -8.93
N GLN A 74 -12.01 1.18 -8.82
CA GLN A 74 -12.78 0.46 -7.80
C GLN A 74 -12.01 0.43 -6.47
N ALA A 75 -12.54 1.10 -5.44
CA ALA A 75 -11.94 1.07 -4.11
C ALA A 75 -12.12 -0.32 -3.45
N MET A 76 -11.13 -0.72 -2.65
CA MET A 76 -11.15 -2.00 -1.94
C MET A 76 -10.77 -1.80 -0.48
N SER A 77 -11.49 -2.45 0.43
CA SER A 77 -11.21 -2.40 1.87
C SER A 77 -11.29 -3.80 2.47
N GLY A 78 -10.45 -4.07 3.46
CA GLY A 78 -10.45 -5.34 4.16
C GLY A 78 -9.25 -5.51 5.06
N THR A 79 -9.14 -6.71 5.64
CA THR A 79 -7.97 -7.12 6.43
C THR A 79 -7.09 -8.00 5.57
N TYR A 80 -5.83 -7.60 5.39
CA TYR A 80 -4.88 -8.24 4.49
C TYR A 80 -3.69 -8.79 5.26
N LEU A 81 -3.37 -10.06 5.03
CA LEU A 81 -2.09 -10.63 5.42
C LEU A 81 -0.99 -10.04 4.54
N ARG A 82 0.05 -9.51 5.16
CA ARG A 82 1.28 -9.06 4.52
C ARG A 82 2.49 -9.65 5.25
N LEU A 83 3.63 -9.59 4.57
CA LEU A 83 4.92 -10.00 5.10
C LEU A 83 5.80 -8.78 5.31
N ASP A 84 6.38 -8.67 6.51
CA ASP A 84 7.40 -7.68 6.82
C ASP A 84 8.75 -8.05 6.18
N LYS A 85 9.76 -7.19 6.37
CA LYS A 85 11.13 -7.40 5.88
C LYS A 85 11.76 -8.71 6.36
N ALA A 86 11.42 -9.16 7.56
CA ALA A 86 11.90 -10.42 8.13
C ALA A 86 11.01 -11.63 7.73
N ARG A 87 10.07 -11.43 6.80
CA ARG A 87 9.08 -12.41 6.35
C ARG A 87 8.13 -12.90 7.46
N ARG A 88 7.90 -12.06 8.48
CA ARG A 88 6.90 -12.31 9.51
C ARG A 88 5.56 -11.77 9.07
N GLU A 89 4.51 -12.44 9.51
CA GLU A 89 3.13 -12.04 9.22
C GLU A 89 2.80 -10.71 9.90
N VAL A 90 2.16 -9.83 9.13
CA VAL A 90 1.57 -8.57 9.59
C VAL A 90 0.17 -8.48 9.00
N TRP A 91 -0.83 -8.36 9.85
CA TRP A 91 -2.21 -8.18 9.44
C TRP A 91 -2.55 -6.69 9.42
N LEU A 92 -2.96 -6.19 8.25
CA LEU A 92 -3.30 -4.78 8.04
C LEU A 92 -4.78 -4.64 7.70
N GLU A 93 -5.52 -3.90 8.49
CA GLU A 93 -6.81 -3.35 8.05
C GLU A 93 -6.51 -2.14 7.15
N ALA A 94 -6.85 -2.25 5.87
CA ALA A 94 -6.46 -1.27 4.86
C ALA A 94 -7.58 -0.97 3.88
N SER A 95 -7.54 0.25 3.34
CA SER A 95 -8.40 0.72 2.25
C SER A 95 -7.54 1.24 1.11
N TYR A 96 -7.62 0.59 -0.04
CA TYR A 96 -7.00 1.02 -1.28
C TYR A 96 -7.98 1.94 -2.02
N MET A 97 -7.59 3.21 -2.14
CA MET A 97 -8.44 4.28 -2.66
C MET A 97 -7.80 4.83 -3.93
N PRO A 98 -8.28 4.43 -5.13
CA PRO A 98 -7.78 4.98 -6.38
C PRO A 98 -7.95 6.50 -6.44
N ILE A 99 -6.88 7.21 -6.80
CA ILE A 99 -6.96 8.64 -7.07
C ILE A 99 -7.44 8.80 -8.51
N VAL A 100 -8.72 9.10 -8.67
CA VAL A 100 -9.34 9.34 -9.97
C VAL A 100 -9.27 10.84 -10.31
N ASN A 101 -8.89 11.17 -11.56
CA ASN A 101 -8.75 12.54 -12.07
C ASN A 101 -7.57 13.36 -11.51
N ALA A 102 -6.44 12.71 -11.21
CA ALA A 102 -5.18 13.40 -10.92
C ALA A 102 -4.55 14.04 -12.17
#